data_AF-A0A519RJG5-F1
#
_entry.id   AF-A0A519RJG5-F1
#
_cell.length_a   1.000
_cell.length_b   1.000
_cell.length_c   1.000
_cell.angle_alpha   90.00
_cell.angle_beta   90.00
_cell.angle_gamma   90.00
#
_symmetry.space_group_name_H-M   'P 1'
#
loop_
_entity.id
_entity.type
_entity.pdbx_description
1 polymer ?
#
loop_
_entity_poly.entity_id
_entity_poly.type
_entity_poly.pdbx_seq_one_letter_code
_entity_poly.pdbx_strand_id
1 'polypeptide(L)'
;MSLPKSLLLLLLLAGPLLAPAQHRPAARPLPKTVRPVVPAALAPPFLQYLHSPWVDSLMRRLTPRQRVAQLFMVAAYSNKNRVDEDSISTLIKDYGIGGLIFFQGGPVRQTRLLNRYQGQSQIPLLVAMDGEWGAGMRLDSVLRFPYQMSLGAVPAADSALIYDMGREVARQFTRLGMQVNFAPH
;
A
#
# COMPACT_ATOMS: atom_id res chain seq x y z
N MET A 1 71.28 -4.55 20.06
CA MET A 1 71.34 -5.01 21.48
C MET A 1 70.01 -4.71 22.15
N SER A 2 69.66 -5.54 23.12
CA SER A 2 68.33 -5.85 23.69
C SER A 2 67.54 -4.71 24.39
N LEU A 3 66.21 -4.76 24.19
CA LEU A 3 65.05 -4.51 25.10
C LEU A 3 65.32 -4.69 26.63
N PRO A 4 64.41 -4.35 27.61
CA PRO A 4 62.99 -3.93 27.51
C PRO A 4 62.45 -3.00 28.67
N LYS A 5 61.10 -2.93 28.78
CA LYS A 5 60.25 -2.96 30.01
C LYS A 5 59.59 -1.64 30.45
N SER A 6 58.32 -1.53 30.04
CA SER A 6 57.19 -1.03 30.82
C SER A 6 57.38 -1.18 32.34
N LEU A 7 57.54 -0.07 33.07
CA LEU A 7 57.00 0.17 34.43
C LEU A 7 57.43 1.55 34.93
N LEU A 8 56.77 2.63 34.48
CA LEU A 8 56.65 3.84 35.31
C LEU A 8 55.20 4.36 35.25
N LEU A 9 54.30 3.44 35.52
CA LEU A 9 52.99 3.71 36.07
C LEU A 9 53.23 4.26 37.48
N LEU A 10 53.07 5.57 37.74
CA LEU A 10 52.30 6.03 38.93
C LEU A 10 52.13 7.53 39.20
N LEU A 11 52.63 8.51 38.43
CA LEU A 11 52.52 9.91 38.89
C LEU A 11 52.25 10.88 37.75
N LEU A 12 50.97 11.04 37.39
CA LEU A 12 50.37 12.30 36.91
C LEU A 12 48.82 12.21 36.91
N LEU A 13 48.28 11.61 37.97
CA LEU A 13 46.88 11.73 38.40
C LEU A 13 46.75 13.05 39.20
N ALA A 14 46.55 14.18 38.52
CA ALA A 14 45.95 15.39 39.10
C ALA A 14 45.85 16.51 38.06
N GLY A 15 44.73 16.56 37.34
CA GLY A 15 44.31 17.75 36.60
C GLY A 15 42.79 17.82 36.64
N PRO A 16 42.16 18.85 37.26
CA PRO A 16 40.73 18.90 37.39
C PRO A 16 40.11 19.31 36.06
N LEU A 17 39.61 18.35 35.28
CA LEU A 17 38.69 18.62 34.17
C LEU A 17 37.27 18.79 34.74
N LEU A 18 37.06 19.90 35.46
CA LEU A 18 35.73 20.42 35.75
C LEU A 18 35.39 21.47 34.69
N ALA A 19 35.09 21.01 33.47
CA ALA A 19 34.33 21.82 32.54
C ALA A 19 32.85 21.61 32.88
N PRO A 20 32.07 22.66 33.21
CA PRO A 20 30.63 22.48 33.35
C PRO A 20 30.09 22.00 31.99
N ALA A 21 29.33 20.91 32.01
CA ALA A 21 28.59 20.47 30.84
C ALA A 21 27.67 21.62 30.43
N GLN A 22 28.00 22.29 29.33
CA GLN A 22 27.12 23.30 28.74
C GLN A 22 25.87 22.56 28.26
N HIS A 23 24.78 22.68 29.01
CA HIS A 23 23.46 22.31 28.52
C HIS A 23 23.17 23.19 27.30
N ARG A 24 23.40 22.65 26.09
CA ARG A 24 22.81 23.20 24.89
C ARG A 24 21.30 23.03 25.05
N PRO A 25 20.51 24.12 25.09
CA PRO A 25 19.06 23.98 25.04
C PRO A 25 18.71 23.26 23.74
N ALA A 26 17.82 22.27 23.82
CA ALA A 26 17.26 21.64 22.63
C ALA A 26 16.71 22.75 21.74
N ALA A 27 17.09 22.76 20.46
CA ALA A 27 16.55 23.70 19.50
C ALA A 27 15.03 23.58 19.52
N ARG A 28 14.33 24.68 19.82
CA ARG A 28 12.88 24.74 19.79
C ARG A 28 12.42 24.26 18.41
N PRO A 29 11.58 23.22 18.30
CA PRO A 29 11.10 22.78 17.01
C PRO A 29 10.45 23.98 16.32
N LEU A 30 10.94 24.29 15.11
CA LEU A 30 10.30 25.29 14.27
C LEU A 30 8.83 24.91 14.14
N PRO A 31 7.89 25.86 14.26
CA PRO A 31 6.49 25.57 14.02
C PRO A 31 6.39 24.95 12.63
N LYS A 32 5.97 23.68 12.57
CA LYS A 32 5.66 23.00 11.32
C LYS A 32 4.49 23.76 10.71
N THR A 33 4.79 24.74 9.88
CA THR A 33 3.82 25.33 8.96
C THR A 33 3.58 24.27 7.89
N VAL A 34 2.77 23.28 8.27
CA VAL A 34 2.11 22.42 7.30
C VAL A 34 1.24 23.37 6.50
N ARG A 35 1.72 23.76 5.31
CA ARG A 35 0.85 24.42 4.34
C ARG A 35 -0.33 23.48 4.14
N PRO A 36 -1.58 23.92 4.38
CA PRO A 36 -2.72 23.11 4.04
C PRO A 36 -2.73 22.99 2.52
N VAL A 37 -2.21 21.88 1.99
CA VAL A 37 -2.55 21.43 0.64
C VAL A 37 -3.92 20.76 0.77
N VAL A 38 -4.92 21.55 1.13
CA VAL A 38 -6.31 21.19 0.91
C VAL A 38 -6.73 22.10 -0.22
N PRO A 39 -6.69 21.64 -1.49
CA PRO A 39 -7.43 22.33 -2.53
C PRO A 39 -8.86 22.49 -2.01
N ALA A 40 -9.46 23.68 -2.16
CA ALA A 40 -10.86 23.92 -1.85
C ALA A 40 -11.68 22.70 -2.31
N ALA A 41 -12.42 22.09 -1.38
CA ALA A 41 -12.99 20.75 -1.55
C ALA A 41 -13.81 20.67 -2.83
N LEU A 42 -13.17 20.21 -3.92
CA LEU A 42 -13.84 19.87 -5.15
C LEU A 42 -14.80 18.75 -4.80
N ALA A 43 -16.05 18.88 -5.25
CA ALA A 43 -17.05 17.85 -5.12
C ALA A 43 -16.41 16.50 -5.53
N PRO A 44 -16.53 15.44 -4.72
CA PRO A 44 -15.81 14.21 -5.01
C PRO A 44 -16.21 13.69 -6.40
N PRO A 45 -15.24 13.22 -7.22
CA PRO A 45 -15.49 12.87 -8.61
C PRO A 45 -16.59 11.83 -8.82
N PHE A 46 -16.90 11.02 -7.81
CA PHE A 46 -17.95 10.00 -7.92
C PHE A 46 -19.38 10.59 -7.97
N LEU A 47 -19.59 11.84 -7.54
CA LEU A 47 -20.93 12.44 -7.52
C LEU A 47 -21.54 12.59 -8.91
N GLN A 48 -20.71 12.67 -9.96
CA GLN A 48 -21.19 12.70 -11.34
C GLN A 48 -21.94 11.42 -11.75
N TYR A 49 -21.82 10.33 -10.98
CA TYR A 49 -22.46 9.04 -11.26
C TYR A 49 -23.76 8.81 -10.48
N LEU A 50 -24.25 9.77 -9.68
CA LEU A 50 -25.47 9.63 -8.86
C LEU A 50 -26.73 9.22 -9.65
N HIS A 51 -26.82 9.63 -10.91
CA HIS A 51 -27.94 9.33 -11.81
C HIS A 51 -27.46 8.61 -13.08
N SER A 52 -26.45 7.74 -12.94
CA SER A 52 -25.93 6.97 -14.06
C SER A 52 -27.00 6.04 -14.62
N PRO A 53 -27.44 6.20 -15.89
CA PRO A 53 -28.47 5.35 -16.48
C PRO A 53 -28.06 3.87 -16.50
N TRP A 54 -26.75 3.61 -16.59
CA TRP A 54 -26.18 2.26 -16.54
C TRP A 54 -26.34 1.63 -15.15
N VAL A 55 -25.99 2.38 -14.08
CA VAL A 55 -26.13 1.91 -12.70
C VAL A 55 -27.62 1.66 -12.38
N ASP A 56 -28.48 2.62 -12.70
CA ASP A 56 -29.91 2.51 -12.45
C ASP A 56 -30.52 1.31 -13.18
N SER A 57 -30.08 1.07 -14.41
CA SER A 57 -30.50 -0.07 -15.21
C SER A 57 -30.06 -1.40 -14.62
N LEU A 58 -28.85 -1.48 -14.05
CA LEU A 58 -28.38 -2.69 -13.37
C LEU A 58 -29.16 -2.91 -12.08
N MET A 59 -29.30 -1.88 -11.24
CA MET A 59 -30.00 -1.99 -9.96
C MET A 59 -31.44 -2.46 -10.13
N ARG A 60 -32.16 -2.00 -11.18
CA ARG A 60 -33.51 -2.49 -11.51
C ARG A 60 -33.57 -3.97 -11.88
N ARG A 61 -32.52 -4.53 -12.49
CA ARG A 61 -32.46 -5.95 -12.90
C ARG A 61 -32.05 -6.89 -11.79
N LEU A 62 -31.21 -6.43 -10.85
CA LEU A 62 -30.71 -7.26 -9.76
C LEU A 62 -31.80 -7.55 -8.73
N THR A 63 -31.94 -8.83 -8.38
CA THR A 63 -32.73 -9.25 -7.22
C THR A 63 -32.11 -8.71 -5.92
N PRO A 64 -32.88 -8.58 -4.81
CA PRO A 64 -32.34 -8.17 -3.53
C PRO A 64 -31.12 -9.00 -3.08
N ARG A 65 -31.16 -10.32 -3.31
CA ARG A 65 -30.04 -11.23 -3.01
C ARG A 65 -28.79 -10.88 -3.81
N GLN A 66 -28.92 -10.64 -5.11
CA GLN A 66 -27.77 -10.27 -5.94
C GLN A 66 -27.22 -8.88 -5.57
N ARG A 67 -28.07 -7.92 -5.20
CA ARG A 67 -27.61 -6.62 -4.68
C ARG A 67 -26.79 -6.77 -3.41
N VAL A 68 -27.20 -7.66 -2.51
CA VAL A 68 -26.43 -8.00 -1.30
C VAL A 68 -25.11 -8.69 -1.68
N ALA A 69 -25.11 -9.61 -2.66
CA ALA A 69 -23.90 -10.27 -3.14
C ALA A 69 -22.85 -9.26 -3.68
N GLN A 70 -23.31 -8.19 -4.33
CA GLN A 70 -22.43 -7.10 -4.81
C GLN A 70 -21.70 -6.34 -3.69
N LEU A 71 -22.13 -6.48 -2.43
CA LEU A 71 -21.44 -5.89 -1.28
C LEU A 71 -20.26 -6.75 -0.77
N PHE A 72 -20.11 -7.96 -1.28
CA PHE A 72 -19.04 -8.87 -0.85
C PHE A 72 -17.81 -8.73 -1.75
N MET A 73 -16.66 -8.58 -1.09
CA MET A 73 -15.33 -8.70 -1.68
C MET A 73 -14.64 -9.93 -1.08
N VAL A 74 -14.33 -10.91 -1.93
CA VAL A 74 -13.82 -12.23 -1.48
C VAL A 74 -12.30 -12.32 -1.67
N ALA A 75 -11.61 -12.94 -0.72
CA ALA A 75 -10.18 -13.14 -0.79
C ALA A 75 -9.79 -14.13 -1.90
N ALA A 76 -8.81 -13.74 -2.74
CA ALA A 76 -8.26 -14.55 -3.81
C ALA A 76 -6.74 -14.67 -3.70
N TYR A 77 -6.21 -15.83 -4.08
CA TYR A 77 -4.79 -16.17 -3.98
C TYR A 77 -4.33 -16.83 -5.26
N SER A 78 -3.22 -16.35 -5.85
CA SER A 78 -2.68 -16.93 -7.10
C SER A 78 -1.57 -17.96 -6.86
N ASN A 79 -1.34 -18.35 -5.61
CA ASN A 79 -0.43 -19.41 -5.18
C ASN A 79 -1.14 -20.61 -4.55
N LYS A 80 -2.48 -20.65 -4.62
CA LYS A 80 -3.29 -21.76 -4.12
C LYS A 80 -3.61 -22.77 -5.22
N ASN A 81 -4.27 -23.87 -4.84
CA ASN A 81 -4.58 -24.95 -5.76
C ASN A 81 -5.85 -24.67 -6.57
N ARG A 82 -6.17 -25.56 -7.50
CA ARG A 82 -7.32 -25.41 -8.38
C ARG A 82 -8.67 -25.44 -7.66
N VAL A 83 -8.77 -26.14 -6.52
CA VAL A 83 -10.00 -26.21 -5.73
C VAL A 83 -10.34 -24.84 -5.16
N ASP A 84 -9.35 -24.11 -4.64
CA ASP A 84 -9.55 -22.73 -4.20
C ASP A 84 -10.00 -21.84 -5.37
N GLU A 85 -9.36 -21.95 -6.54
CA GLU A 85 -9.72 -21.15 -7.71
C GLU A 85 -11.16 -21.39 -8.19
N ASP A 86 -11.59 -22.66 -8.15
CA ASP A 86 -12.91 -23.08 -8.59
C ASP A 86 -13.98 -22.69 -7.58
N SER A 87 -13.67 -22.71 -6.27
CA SER A 87 -14.57 -22.19 -5.24
C SER A 87 -14.91 -20.71 -5.46
N ILE A 88 -13.94 -19.88 -5.84
CA ILE A 88 -14.15 -18.47 -6.19
C ILE A 88 -14.98 -18.37 -7.48
N SER A 89 -14.70 -19.23 -8.47
CA SER A 89 -15.49 -19.28 -9.71
C SER A 89 -16.98 -19.56 -9.43
N THR A 90 -17.27 -20.45 -8.48
CA THR A 90 -18.65 -20.73 -8.02
C THR A 90 -19.28 -19.50 -7.37
N LEU A 91 -18.55 -18.79 -6.49
CA LEU A 91 -19.04 -17.57 -5.86
C LEU A 91 -19.39 -16.48 -6.90
N ILE A 92 -18.58 -16.36 -7.95
CA ILE A 92 -18.82 -15.41 -9.05
C ILE A 92 -20.05 -15.82 -9.86
N LYS A 93 -20.12 -17.07 -10.32
CA LYS A 93 -21.16 -17.53 -11.24
C LYS A 93 -22.53 -17.68 -10.57
N ASP A 94 -22.56 -18.24 -9.37
CA ASP A 94 -23.81 -18.65 -8.74
C ASP A 94 -24.41 -17.53 -7.91
N TYR A 95 -23.56 -16.69 -7.29
CA TYR A 95 -24.01 -15.61 -6.41
C TYR A 95 -23.81 -14.21 -6.99
N GLY A 96 -22.87 -14.02 -7.92
CA GLY A 96 -22.56 -12.72 -8.48
C GLY A 96 -21.98 -11.77 -7.44
N ILE A 97 -20.87 -12.17 -6.79
CA ILE A 97 -20.15 -11.30 -5.87
C ILE A 97 -19.66 -10.01 -6.54
N GLY A 98 -19.48 -8.93 -5.75
CA GLY A 98 -19.12 -7.62 -6.30
C GLY A 98 -17.63 -7.41 -6.53
N GLY A 99 -16.77 -8.13 -5.81
CA GLY A 99 -15.34 -7.91 -5.94
C GLY A 99 -14.45 -9.00 -5.38
N LEU A 100 -13.15 -8.82 -5.63
CA LEU A 100 -12.08 -9.67 -5.15
C LEU A 100 -10.98 -8.83 -4.50
N ILE A 101 -10.40 -9.34 -3.42
CA ILE A 101 -9.17 -8.82 -2.85
C ILE A 101 -8.05 -9.86 -3.03
N PHE A 102 -7.03 -9.53 -3.81
CA PHE A 102 -5.89 -10.41 -4.05
C PHE A 102 -4.84 -10.30 -2.94
N PHE A 103 -4.38 -11.47 -2.50
CA PHE A 103 -3.34 -11.64 -1.49
C PHE A 103 -2.06 -12.23 -2.12
N GLN A 104 -1.33 -13.08 -1.38
CA GLN A 104 -0.04 -13.59 -1.81
C GLN A 104 -0.12 -14.37 -3.12
N GLY A 105 0.89 -14.18 -3.97
CA GLY A 105 1.11 -15.04 -5.13
C GLY A 105 2.04 -14.42 -6.16
N GLY A 106 1.81 -14.73 -7.44
CA GLY A 106 2.70 -14.28 -8.52
C GLY A 106 1.95 -13.46 -9.56
N PRO A 107 2.54 -12.38 -10.11
CA PRO A 107 1.85 -11.39 -10.93
C PRO A 107 1.26 -12.02 -12.20
N VAL A 108 2.01 -12.91 -12.86
CA VAL A 108 1.53 -13.59 -14.08
C VAL A 108 0.36 -14.53 -13.78
N ARG A 109 0.45 -15.30 -12.69
CA ARG A 109 -0.64 -16.21 -12.29
C ARG A 109 -1.88 -15.43 -11.89
N GLN A 110 -1.71 -14.35 -11.12
CA GLN A 110 -2.81 -13.46 -10.73
C GLN A 110 -3.51 -12.87 -11.95
N THR A 111 -2.79 -12.30 -12.92
CA THR A 111 -3.44 -11.71 -14.10
C THR A 111 -4.21 -12.75 -14.91
N ARG A 112 -3.66 -13.96 -15.08
CA ARG A 112 -4.38 -15.07 -15.75
C ARG A 112 -5.66 -15.45 -15.00
N LEU A 113 -5.56 -15.56 -13.67
CA LEU A 113 -6.68 -15.93 -12.82
C LEU A 113 -7.76 -14.83 -12.79
N LEU A 114 -7.35 -13.57 -12.73
CA LEU A 114 -8.25 -12.43 -12.82
C LEU A 114 -8.98 -12.40 -14.17
N ASN A 115 -8.29 -12.61 -15.29
CA ASN A 115 -8.93 -12.66 -16.60
C ASN A 115 -9.99 -13.78 -16.67
N ARG A 116 -9.69 -14.95 -16.07
CA ARG A 116 -10.67 -16.03 -15.93
C ARG A 116 -11.90 -15.58 -15.13
N TYR A 117 -11.71 -14.92 -13.99
CA TYR A 117 -12.80 -14.47 -13.12
C TYR A 117 -13.65 -13.37 -13.75
N GLN A 118 -13.02 -12.36 -14.36
CA GLN A 118 -13.75 -11.31 -15.07
C GLN A 118 -14.56 -11.87 -16.24
N GLY A 119 -14.03 -12.86 -16.97
CA GLY A 119 -14.76 -13.53 -18.04
C GLY A 119 -15.95 -14.39 -17.58
N GLN A 120 -16.05 -14.70 -16.28
CA GLN A 120 -17.18 -15.42 -15.69
C GLN A 120 -18.21 -14.48 -15.06
N SER A 121 -17.85 -13.22 -14.80
CA SER A 121 -18.71 -12.27 -14.11
C SER A 121 -19.60 -11.51 -15.07
N GLN A 122 -20.89 -11.39 -14.76
CA GLN A 122 -21.83 -10.58 -15.54
C GLN A 122 -21.66 -9.09 -15.29
N ILE A 123 -21.31 -8.71 -14.06
CA ILE A 123 -20.96 -7.35 -13.64
C ILE A 123 -19.45 -7.34 -13.40
N PRO A 124 -18.68 -6.41 -13.98
CA PRO A 124 -17.23 -6.35 -13.79
C PRO A 124 -16.89 -6.34 -12.29
N LEU A 125 -16.03 -7.27 -11.87
CA LEU A 125 -15.59 -7.38 -10.48
C LEU A 125 -14.73 -6.17 -10.13
N LEU A 126 -14.98 -5.56 -8.97
CA LEU A 126 -14.05 -4.62 -8.37
C LEU A 126 -12.87 -5.40 -7.79
N VAL A 127 -11.66 -5.08 -8.21
CA VAL A 127 -10.45 -5.80 -7.80
C VAL A 127 -9.57 -4.90 -6.96
N ALA A 128 -9.24 -5.40 -5.77
CA ALA A 128 -8.42 -4.71 -4.81
C ALA A 128 -7.19 -5.52 -4.40
N MET A 129 -6.21 -4.82 -3.86
CA MET A 129 -5.08 -5.40 -3.15
C MET A 129 -4.64 -4.41 -2.07
N ASP A 130 -4.19 -4.93 -0.94
CA ASP A 130 -3.41 -4.16 0.01
C ASP A 130 -1.94 -4.18 -0.41
N GLY A 131 -1.47 -3.04 -0.94
CA GLY A 131 -0.10 -2.81 -1.39
C GLY A 131 0.46 -1.51 -0.83
N GLU A 132 0.53 -1.38 0.50
CA GLU A 132 1.04 -0.19 1.19
C GLU A 132 2.42 0.28 0.70
N TRP A 133 3.31 -0.67 0.40
CA TRP A 133 4.66 -0.43 -0.12
C TRP A 133 4.83 -1.07 -1.51
N GLY A 134 3.73 -0.99 -2.28
CA GLY A 134 3.61 -1.47 -3.66
C GLY A 134 3.16 -2.93 -3.78
N ALA A 135 2.92 -3.35 -5.02
CA ALA A 135 2.41 -4.70 -5.31
C ALA A 135 3.39 -5.81 -4.86
N GLY A 136 4.69 -5.52 -4.77
CA GLY A 136 5.70 -6.45 -4.24
C GLY A 136 5.55 -6.84 -2.76
N MET A 137 4.62 -6.21 -2.03
CA MET A 137 4.18 -6.63 -0.69
C MET A 137 3.42 -7.96 -0.73
N ARG A 138 2.61 -8.18 -1.78
CA ARG A 138 1.78 -9.38 -1.95
C ARG A 138 2.31 -10.28 -3.06
N LEU A 139 2.92 -9.71 -4.09
CA LEU A 139 3.34 -10.43 -5.29
C LEU A 139 4.83 -10.74 -5.30
N ASP A 140 5.13 -11.99 -5.67
CA ASP A 140 6.48 -12.41 -6.05
C ASP A 140 6.95 -11.63 -7.29
N SER A 141 8.26 -11.47 -7.47
CA SER A 141 8.83 -10.98 -8.74
C SER A 141 8.39 -9.56 -9.18
N VAL A 142 7.91 -8.73 -8.26
CA VAL A 142 7.58 -7.31 -8.47
C VAL A 142 8.47 -6.43 -7.58
N LEU A 143 8.77 -5.22 -8.06
CA LEU A 143 9.52 -4.23 -7.29
C LEU A 143 8.85 -3.96 -5.93
N ARG A 144 9.67 -3.89 -4.88
CA ARG A 144 9.26 -3.50 -3.53
C ARG A 144 9.69 -2.07 -3.27
N PHE A 145 8.81 -1.29 -2.66
CA PHE A 145 9.14 0.07 -2.23
C PHE A 145 9.50 0.11 -0.74
N PRO A 146 10.14 1.19 -0.26
CA PRO A 146 10.41 1.38 1.16
C PRO A 146 9.11 1.43 1.99
N TYR A 147 9.21 1.02 3.26
CA TYR A 147 8.09 1.12 4.20
C TYR A 147 7.72 2.57 4.50
N GLN A 148 6.46 2.81 4.86
CA GLN A 148 5.92 4.14 5.16
C GLN A 148 6.74 4.90 6.22
N MET A 149 7.24 4.20 7.24
CA MET A 149 8.11 4.80 8.27
C MET A 149 9.43 5.34 7.68
N SER A 150 9.99 4.68 6.68
CA SER A 150 11.18 5.17 5.97
C SER A 150 10.85 6.36 5.06
N LEU A 151 9.69 6.33 4.40
CA LEU A 151 9.22 7.44 3.57
C LEU A 151 8.95 8.71 4.38
N GLY A 152 8.49 8.57 5.64
CA GLY A 152 8.32 9.69 6.55
C GLY A 152 9.62 10.40 6.95
N ALA A 153 10.78 9.77 6.75
CA ALA A 153 12.09 10.37 6.98
C ALA A 153 12.64 11.14 5.76
N VAL A 154 11.97 11.05 4.60
CA VAL A 154 12.37 11.76 3.38
C VAL A 154 12.23 13.28 3.60
N PRO A 155 13.24 14.10 3.26
CA PRO A 155 13.15 15.54 3.38
C PRO A 155 11.96 16.11 2.59
N ALA A 156 11.33 17.17 3.10
CA ALA A 156 10.18 17.79 2.43
C ALA A 156 10.52 18.30 1.02
N ALA A 157 11.79 18.71 0.79
CA ALA A 157 12.31 19.11 -0.52
C ALA A 157 12.23 17.98 -1.56
N ASP A 158 12.25 16.72 -1.12
CA ASP A 158 12.26 15.52 -1.96
C ASP A 158 10.88 14.82 -1.97
N SER A 159 9.82 15.47 -1.47
CA SER A 159 8.47 14.90 -1.40
C SER A 159 7.88 14.46 -2.75
N ALA A 160 8.39 15.00 -3.86
CA ALA A 160 8.05 14.54 -5.20
C ALA A 160 8.36 13.05 -5.43
N LEU A 161 9.39 12.50 -4.78
CA LEU A 161 9.74 11.08 -4.88
C LEU A 161 8.65 10.17 -4.31
N ILE A 162 7.94 10.62 -3.26
CA ILE A 162 6.82 9.88 -2.67
C ILE A 162 5.62 9.88 -3.63
N TYR A 163 5.36 11.00 -4.29
CA TYR A 163 4.33 11.09 -5.33
C TYR A 163 4.66 10.18 -6.52
N ASP A 164 5.92 10.16 -6.95
CA ASP A 164 6.39 9.30 -8.05
C ASP A 164 6.30 7.82 -7.71
N MET A 165 6.61 7.45 -6.46
CA MET A 165 6.34 6.11 -5.94
C MET A 165 4.84 5.76 -6.08
N GLY A 166 3.95 6.64 -5.62
CA GLY A 166 2.50 6.43 -5.75
C GLY A 166 2.06 6.26 -7.21
N ARG A 167 2.59 7.05 -8.13
CA ARG A 167 2.34 6.92 -9.58
C ARG A 167 2.80 5.56 -10.12
N GLU A 168 3.99 5.11 -9.74
CA GLU A 168 4.51 3.82 -10.19
C GLU A 168 3.70 2.65 -9.60
N VAL A 169 3.28 2.74 -8.34
CA VAL A 169 2.38 1.75 -7.73
C VAL A 169 1.04 1.71 -8.48
N ALA A 170 0.43 2.86 -8.78
CA ALA A 170 -0.80 2.93 -9.56
C ALA A 170 -0.65 2.34 -10.98
N ARG A 171 0.49 2.58 -11.63
CA ARG A 171 0.84 1.97 -12.93
C ARG A 171 0.93 0.45 -12.83
N GLN A 172 1.55 -0.09 -11.78
CA GLN A 172 1.62 -1.53 -11.53
C GLN A 172 0.23 -2.13 -11.30
N PHE A 173 -0.61 -1.49 -10.48
CA PHE A 173 -1.99 -1.92 -10.23
C PHE A 173 -2.82 -1.95 -11.52
N THR A 174 -2.72 -0.91 -12.35
CA THR A 174 -3.41 -0.85 -13.64
C THR A 174 -3.00 -2.00 -14.55
N ARG A 175 -1.71 -2.32 -14.63
CA ARG A 175 -1.20 -3.47 -15.42
C ARG A 175 -1.65 -4.82 -14.88
N LEU A 176 -1.91 -4.91 -13.58
CA LEU A 176 -2.43 -6.11 -12.92
C LEU A 176 -3.96 -6.21 -13.01
N GLY A 177 -4.65 -5.21 -13.58
CA GLY A 177 -6.11 -5.17 -13.70
C GLY A 177 -6.83 -4.79 -12.41
N MET A 178 -6.15 -4.09 -11.49
CA MET A 178 -6.68 -3.72 -10.17
C MET A 178 -7.06 -2.25 -10.12
N GLN A 179 -8.22 -1.96 -9.53
CA GLN A 179 -8.79 -0.61 -9.45
C GLN A 179 -8.54 0.04 -8.09
N VAL A 180 -8.41 -0.78 -7.03
CA VAL A 180 -8.32 -0.29 -5.66
C VAL A 180 -7.01 -0.76 -5.02
N ASN A 181 -6.22 0.19 -4.53
CA ASN A 181 -5.17 -0.07 -3.55
C ASN A 181 -5.69 0.33 -2.17
N PHE A 182 -5.69 -0.58 -1.20
CA PHE A 182 -6.02 -0.25 0.19
C PHE A 182 -4.81 0.39 0.88
N ALA A 183 -4.40 1.55 0.35
CA ALA A 183 -3.29 2.37 0.82
C ALA A 183 -3.54 3.82 0.37
N PRO A 184 -2.91 4.85 0.98
CA PRO A 184 -1.85 4.81 2.01
C PRO A 184 -2.37 4.56 3.44
N HIS A 185 -1.44 4.31 4.38
CA HIS A 185 -1.65 4.24 5.83
C HIS A 185 -0.86 5.33 6.56
#